data_AF-A0A8J3UJ55-F1
#
_entry.id   AF-A0A8J3UJ55-F1
#
_cell.length_a   1.000
_cell.length_b   1.000
_cell.length_c   1.000
_cell.angle_alpha   90.00
_cell.angle_beta   90.00
_cell.angle_gamma   90.00
#
_symmetry.space_group_name_H-M   'P 1'
#
loop_
_entity.id
_entity.type
_entity.pdbx_description
1 polymer ?
#
loop_
_entity_poly.entity_id
_entity_poly.type
_entity_poly.pdbx_seq_one_letter_code
_entity_poly.pdbx_strand_id
1 'polypeptide(L)'
;MGAAGQLRAGPDDVCGTHRSMSSPAAQHLGVVPSVFAVQHLPQATFPEDDEWIALVRAPEGLTVVRETWPTGSGERWIGLYGGAHGMGVPGMLAAIVGPLADAAIPVFVASTFHADLVLVPEPRVKEAVAVLEEAGHRVDTKNLRSADI
;
A
#
# COMPACT_ATOMS: atom_id res chain seq x y z
N MET A 1 28.86 36.03 -53.97
CA MET A 1 27.96 34.85 -54.09
C MET A 1 28.36 33.86 -53.03
N GLY A 2 27.40 33.36 -52.23
CA GLY A 2 27.60 32.31 -51.22
C GLY A 2 27.68 32.83 -49.79
N ALA A 3 26.52 32.88 -49.12
CA ALA A 3 26.37 33.19 -47.69
C ALA A 3 26.27 31.91 -46.85
N ALA A 4 26.73 32.03 -45.60
CA ALA A 4 26.20 31.44 -44.36
C ALA A 4 25.97 29.91 -44.25
N GLY A 5 26.53 29.31 -43.20
CA GLY A 5 26.09 27.99 -42.72
C GLY A 5 27.01 27.34 -41.68
N GLN A 6 27.41 28.06 -40.63
CA GLN A 6 28.17 27.49 -39.52
C GLN A 6 27.18 26.86 -38.52
N LEU A 7 27.02 25.53 -38.55
CA LEU A 7 26.24 24.81 -37.54
C LEU A 7 27.01 24.82 -36.21
N ARG A 8 26.48 25.56 -35.25
CA ARG A 8 26.82 25.47 -33.84
C ARG A 8 26.05 24.30 -33.23
N ALA A 9 26.77 23.29 -32.71
CA ALA A 9 26.19 22.35 -31.75
C ALA A 9 25.98 23.09 -30.42
N GLY A 10 24.73 23.18 -29.98
CA GLY A 10 24.38 23.68 -28.65
C GLY A 10 24.73 22.65 -27.57
N PRO A 11 24.87 23.05 -26.30
CA PRO A 11 25.01 22.11 -25.21
C PRO A 11 23.65 21.44 -25.00
N ASP A 12 23.62 20.11 -25.15
CA ASP A 12 22.52 19.28 -24.69
C ASP A 12 22.50 19.30 -23.15
N ASP A 13 21.85 20.33 -22.61
CA ASP A 13 21.41 20.40 -21.23
C ASP A 13 20.27 19.39 -21.06
N VAL A 14 20.62 18.12 -20.87
CA VAL A 14 19.68 17.12 -20.35
C VAL A 14 19.59 17.33 -18.84
N CYS A 15 19.03 18.48 -18.47
CA CYS A 15 18.47 18.71 -17.15
C CYS A 15 17.32 17.73 -17.00
N GLY A 16 17.61 16.58 -16.39
CA GLY A 16 16.61 15.64 -15.93
C GLY A 16 15.64 16.43 -15.05
N THR A 17 14.47 16.74 -15.59
CA THR A 17 13.35 17.21 -14.80
C THR A 17 13.05 16.11 -13.80
N HIS A 18 13.60 16.25 -12.60
CA HIS A 18 13.03 15.66 -11.40
C HIS A 18 11.58 16.11 -11.43
N ARG A 19 10.69 15.21 -11.86
CA ARG A 19 9.26 15.39 -11.72
C ARG A 19 9.08 15.70 -10.23
N SER A 20 8.78 16.95 -9.91
CA SER A 20 8.41 17.35 -8.56
C SER A 20 7.27 16.42 -8.18
N MET A 21 7.56 15.39 -7.39
CA MET A 21 6.53 14.54 -6.85
C MET A 21 5.73 15.48 -5.98
N SER A 22 4.55 15.89 -6.46
CA SER A 22 3.58 16.60 -5.62
C SER A 22 3.53 15.84 -4.31
N SER A 23 3.81 16.55 -3.22
CA SER A 23 3.74 15.99 -1.87
C SER A 23 2.50 15.11 -1.79
N PRO A 24 2.63 13.81 -1.47
CA PRO A 24 1.47 12.95 -1.39
C PRO A 24 0.43 13.63 -0.48
N ALA A 25 -0.81 13.74 -0.95
CA ALA A 25 -1.86 14.38 -0.17
C ALA A 25 -1.95 13.66 1.18
N ALA A 26 -1.71 14.38 2.28
CA ALA A 26 -1.76 13.83 3.62
C ALA A 26 -3.09 13.10 3.83
N GLN A 27 -3.02 11.83 4.23
CA GLN A 27 -4.18 10.95 4.36
C GLN A 27 -4.50 10.69 5.82
N HIS A 28 -5.77 10.41 6.09
CA HIS A 28 -6.23 9.93 7.38
C HIS A 28 -6.49 8.44 7.27
N LEU A 29 -5.65 7.65 7.93
CA LEU A 29 -5.74 6.20 8.00
C LEU A 29 -6.21 5.79 9.39
N GLY A 30 -6.97 4.70 9.48
CA GLY A 30 -7.26 4.02 10.72
C GLY A 30 -6.71 2.61 10.70
N VAL A 31 -6.09 2.19 11.80
CA VAL A 31 -5.85 0.78 12.06
C VAL A 31 -7.21 0.10 12.22
N VAL A 32 -7.47 -0.96 11.47
CA VAL A 32 -8.72 -1.73 11.59
C VAL A 32 -8.63 -2.70 12.78
N PRO A 33 -9.75 -3.07 13.43
CA PRO A 33 -9.72 -3.92 14.62
C PRO A 33 -9.34 -5.38 14.34
N SER A 34 -9.49 -5.82 13.10
CA SER A 34 -9.27 -7.22 12.69
C SER A 34 -7.79 -7.50 12.38
N VAL A 35 -7.36 -8.73 12.67
CA VAL A 35 -6.08 -9.30 12.21
C VAL A 35 -6.37 -10.22 11.04
N PHE A 36 -5.53 -10.21 10.01
CA PHE A 36 -5.76 -10.97 8.79
C PHE A 36 -4.69 -12.02 8.53
N ALA A 37 -5.09 -13.04 7.76
CA ALA A 37 -4.19 -13.97 7.09
C ALA A 37 -4.35 -13.80 5.57
N VAL A 38 -3.23 -13.84 4.86
CA VAL A 38 -3.17 -13.93 3.40
C VAL A 38 -2.78 -15.36 3.04
N GLN A 39 -3.69 -16.09 2.39
CA GLN A 39 -3.54 -17.52 2.11
C GLN A 39 -3.53 -17.79 0.62
N HIS A 40 -2.72 -18.77 0.21
CA HIS A 40 -2.69 -19.31 -1.14
C HIS A 40 -3.30 -20.70 -1.16
N LEU A 41 -4.32 -20.90 -1.99
CA LEU A 41 -4.99 -22.18 -2.20
C LEU A 41 -4.76 -22.62 -3.66
N PRO A 42 -3.73 -23.45 -3.94
CA PRO A 42 -3.28 -23.73 -5.30
C PRO A 42 -4.27 -24.56 -6.13
N GLN A 43 -5.12 -25.35 -5.48
CA GLN A 43 -6.03 -26.29 -6.14
C GLN A 43 -7.51 -25.96 -5.94
N ALA A 44 -7.81 -24.90 -5.18
CA ALA A 44 -9.19 -24.53 -4.89
C ALA A 44 -9.77 -23.71 -6.04
N THR A 45 -10.98 -24.06 -6.47
CA THR A 45 -11.77 -23.22 -7.38
C THR A 45 -12.67 -22.27 -6.63
N PHE A 46 -12.97 -22.51 -5.35
CA PHE A 46 -13.66 -21.58 -4.46
C PHE A 46 -13.37 -21.99 -3.00
N PRO A 47 -13.31 -21.07 -2.02
CA PRO A 47 -13.22 -21.43 -0.61
C PRO A 47 -14.45 -22.25 -0.15
N GLU A 48 -14.31 -23.06 0.90
CA GLU A 48 -15.41 -23.89 1.42
C GLU A 48 -16.48 -23.06 2.18
N ASP A 49 -16.10 -21.86 2.61
CA ASP A 49 -16.89 -20.92 3.39
C ASP A 49 -16.98 -19.53 2.71
N ASP A 50 -17.78 -18.64 3.29
CA ASP A 50 -17.89 -17.23 2.95
C ASP A 50 -17.15 -16.31 3.94
N GLU A 51 -16.32 -16.88 4.82
CA GLU A 51 -15.54 -16.16 5.82
C GLU A 51 -14.24 -15.57 5.23
N TRP A 52 -14.38 -14.76 4.18
CA TRP A 52 -13.27 -14.05 3.54
C TRP A 52 -13.67 -12.62 3.16
N ILE A 53 -12.69 -11.71 3.19
CA ILE A 53 -12.90 -10.30 2.84
C ILE A 53 -12.41 -9.95 1.43
N ALA A 54 -11.50 -10.75 0.87
CA ALA A 54 -11.05 -10.62 -0.51
C ALA A 54 -10.67 -11.98 -1.10
N LEU A 55 -11.05 -12.19 -2.35
CA LEU A 55 -10.77 -13.39 -3.12
C LEU A 55 -10.25 -13.00 -4.50
N VAL A 56 -9.03 -13.43 -4.84
CA VAL A 56 -8.40 -13.15 -6.14
C VAL A 56 -8.04 -14.47 -6.82
N ARG A 57 -8.52 -14.63 -8.07
CA ARG A 57 -8.12 -15.74 -8.95
C ARG A 57 -6.86 -15.35 -9.70
N ALA A 58 -5.82 -16.17 -9.58
CA ALA A 58 -4.57 -16.05 -10.32
C ALA A 58 -4.24 -17.38 -11.02
N PRO A 59 -3.35 -17.40 -12.03
CA PRO A 59 -2.93 -18.63 -12.71
C PRO A 59 -2.42 -19.73 -11.76
N GLU A 60 -1.83 -19.34 -10.63
CA GLU A 60 -1.28 -20.20 -9.59
C GLU A 60 -2.31 -20.68 -8.55
N GLY A 61 -3.56 -20.24 -8.64
CA GLY A 61 -4.64 -20.64 -7.72
C GLY A 61 -5.41 -19.45 -7.13
N LEU A 62 -5.97 -19.64 -5.94
CA LEU A 62 -6.70 -18.60 -5.22
C LEU A 62 -5.83 -17.92 -4.17
N THR A 63 -5.85 -16.60 -4.16
CA THR A 63 -5.44 -15.80 -3.00
C THR A 63 -6.66 -15.45 -2.18
N VAL A 64 -6.64 -15.76 -0.89
CA VAL A 64 -7.73 -15.52 0.06
C VAL A 64 -7.21 -14.62 1.17
N VAL A 65 -7.92 -13.52 1.42
CA VAL A 65 -7.71 -12.69 2.62
C VAL A 65 -8.89 -12.89 3.54
N ARG A 66 -8.63 -13.28 4.79
CA ARG A 66 -9.65 -13.49 5.81
C ARG A 66 -9.18 -13.02 7.17
N GLU A 67 -10.13 -12.75 8.05
CA GLU A 67 -9.80 -12.49 9.45
C GLU A 67 -9.23 -13.76 10.09
N THR A 68 -8.25 -13.59 10.97
CA THR A 68 -7.67 -14.68 11.74
C THR A 68 -7.70 -14.36 13.22
N TRP A 69 -7.95 -15.40 14.02
CA TRP A 69 -7.90 -15.29 15.47
C TRP A 69 -6.45 -15.13 15.96
N PRO A 70 -6.24 -14.55 17.16
CA PRO A 70 -4.90 -14.37 17.73
C PRO A 70 -4.11 -15.67 17.93
N THR A 71 -4.78 -16.82 17.93
CA THR A 71 -4.16 -18.15 18.04
C THR A 71 -3.93 -18.83 16.69
N GLY A 72 -4.26 -18.16 15.58
CA GLY A 72 -4.04 -18.67 14.23
C GLY A 72 -2.55 -18.87 13.95
N SER A 73 -2.22 -19.95 13.23
CA SER A 73 -0.87 -20.22 12.75
C SER A 73 -0.62 -19.50 11.42
N GLY A 74 0.61 -19.01 11.21
CA GLY A 74 1.04 -18.37 9.96
C GLY A 74 1.38 -16.89 10.14
N GLU A 75 1.65 -16.23 9.01
CA GLU A 75 1.93 -14.80 9.01
C GLU A 75 0.64 -14.00 9.25
N ARG A 76 0.68 -13.11 10.25
CA ARG A 76 -0.44 -12.27 10.64
C ARG A 76 -0.23 -10.84 10.15
N TRP A 77 -1.32 -10.23 9.72
CA TRP A 77 -1.31 -8.93 9.07
C TRP A 77 -2.28 -7.98 9.76
N ILE A 78 -1.90 -6.71 9.87
CA ILE A 78 -2.75 -5.63 10.39
C ILE A 78 -3.15 -4.71 9.24
N GLY A 79 -4.44 -4.37 9.17
CA GLY A 79 -4.97 -3.49 8.15
C GLY A 79 -4.94 -2.02 8.53
N LEU A 80 -4.50 -1.20 7.58
CA LEU A 80 -4.64 0.25 7.55
C LEU A 80 -5.67 0.60 6.47
N TYR A 81 -6.68 1.37 6.82
CA TYR A 81 -7.75 1.75 5.90
C TYR A 81 -8.01 3.25 5.95
N GLY A 82 -8.04 3.89 4.77
CA GLY A 82 -8.27 5.32 4.65
C GLY A 82 -9.75 5.70 4.69
N GLY A 83 -10.04 6.93 5.09
CA GLY A 83 -11.35 7.53 4.82
C GLY A 83 -11.60 7.62 3.31
N ALA A 84 -12.84 7.45 2.88
CA ALA A 84 -13.24 7.57 1.47
C ALA A 84 -12.99 9.01 0.97
N HIS A 85 -11.77 9.27 0.52
CA HIS A 85 -11.46 10.46 -0.27
C HIS A 85 -12.17 10.29 -1.61
N GLY A 86 -12.78 11.38 -2.13
CA GLY A 86 -13.60 11.34 -3.34
C GLY A 86 -12.96 10.46 -4.43
N MET A 87 -13.73 9.48 -4.90
CA MET A 87 -13.26 8.46 -5.84
C MET A 87 -12.50 9.12 -7.01
N GLY A 88 -11.28 8.65 -7.26
CA GLY A 88 -10.55 9.02 -8.48
C GLY A 88 -9.45 10.08 -8.33
N VAL A 89 -8.94 10.37 -7.12
CA VAL A 89 -7.67 11.09 -6.99
C VAL A 89 -6.52 10.11 -7.26
N PRO A 90 -5.76 10.25 -8.36
CA PRO A 90 -4.64 9.36 -8.64
C PRO A 90 -3.54 9.55 -7.61
N GLY A 91 -2.86 8.47 -7.24
CA GLY A 91 -1.67 8.52 -6.37
C GLY A 91 -1.93 8.35 -4.88
N MET A 92 -3.17 8.15 -4.43
CA MET A 92 -3.48 7.91 -3.01
C MET A 92 -2.86 6.62 -2.50
N LEU A 93 -2.94 5.51 -3.24
CA LEU A 93 -2.26 4.28 -2.82
C LEU A 93 -0.73 4.44 -2.84
N ALA A 94 -0.20 5.10 -3.87
CA ALA A 94 1.25 5.33 -4.02
C ALA A 94 1.82 6.19 -2.86
N ALA A 95 1.05 7.16 -2.38
CA ALA A 95 1.37 7.96 -1.21
C ALA A 95 1.57 7.12 0.06
N ILE A 96 0.86 5.99 0.18
CA ILE A 96 0.97 5.09 1.34
C ILE A 96 2.08 4.05 1.09
N VAL A 97 2.08 3.41 -0.07
CA VAL A 97 3.00 2.29 -0.37
C VAL A 97 4.43 2.78 -0.56
N GLY A 98 4.64 3.98 -1.10
CA GLY A 98 5.98 4.55 -1.33
C GLY A 98 6.83 4.61 -0.06
N PRO A 99 6.41 5.34 1.00
CA PRO A 99 7.13 5.41 2.26
C PRO A 99 7.37 4.03 2.91
N LEU A 100 6.38 3.14 2.86
CA LEU A 100 6.51 1.78 3.39
C LEU A 100 7.57 0.97 2.63
N ALA A 101 7.61 1.10 1.30
CA ALA A 101 8.62 0.45 0.46
C ALA A 101 10.02 1.01 0.73
N ASP A 102 10.16 2.33 0.92
CA ASP A 102 11.45 2.97 1.26
C ASP A 102 11.99 2.47 2.61
N ALA A 103 11.10 2.14 3.56
CA ALA A 103 11.43 1.49 4.83
C ALA A 103 11.53 -0.06 4.75
N ALA A 104 11.47 -0.62 3.54
CA ALA A 104 11.47 -2.06 3.28
C ALA A 104 10.37 -2.83 4.04
N ILE A 105 9.25 -2.20 4.38
CA ILE A 105 8.06 -2.83 4.99
C ILE A 105 7.26 -3.51 3.88
N PRO A 106 7.11 -4.85 3.90
CA PRO A 106 6.29 -5.53 2.92
C PRO A 106 4.82 -5.17 3.11
N VAL A 107 4.08 -5.07 2.00
CA VAL A 107 2.67 -4.74 2.01
C VAL A 107 1.89 -5.73 1.15
N PHE A 108 0.66 -6.04 1.58
CA PHE A 108 -0.36 -6.64 0.72
C PHE A 108 -1.53 -5.67 0.62
N VAL A 109 -2.07 -5.44 -0.56
CA VAL A 109 -3.16 -4.46 -0.76
C VAL A 109 -4.40 -5.15 -1.31
N ALA A 110 -5.52 -4.96 -0.63
CA ALA A 110 -6.84 -5.33 -1.11
C ALA A 110 -7.68 -4.07 -1.34
N SER A 111 -7.82 -3.67 -2.60
CA SER A 111 -8.60 -2.49 -2.98
C SER A 111 -10.10 -2.77 -2.98
N THR A 112 -10.86 -1.83 -2.44
CA THR A 112 -12.33 -1.81 -2.54
C THR A 112 -12.77 -0.76 -3.56
N PHE A 113 -14.08 -0.62 -3.76
CA PHE A 113 -14.64 0.48 -4.55
C PHE A 113 -14.33 1.86 -3.94
N HIS A 114 -14.19 1.95 -2.61
CA HIS A 114 -14.09 3.24 -1.90
C HIS A 114 -12.67 3.61 -1.48
N ALA A 115 -11.86 2.62 -1.11
CA ALA A 115 -10.50 2.83 -0.61
C ALA A 115 -9.71 1.51 -0.60
N ASP A 116 -8.42 1.63 -0.33
CA ASP A 116 -7.50 0.51 -0.23
C ASP A 116 -7.35 0.03 1.21
N LEU A 117 -7.46 -1.29 1.42
CA LEU A 117 -7.02 -1.95 2.64
C LEU A 117 -5.54 -2.34 2.47
N VAL A 118 -4.67 -1.61 3.16
CA VAL A 118 -3.23 -1.84 3.15
C VAL A 118 -2.85 -2.69 4.34
N LEU A 119 -2.40 -3.91 4.09
CA LEU A 119 -1.97 -4.86 5.11
C LEU A 119 -0.46 -4.77 5.29
N VAL A 120 -0.02 -4.67 6.55
CA VAL A 120 1.40 -4.78 6.94
C VAL A 120 1.57 -5.96 7.90
N PRO A 121 2.75 -6.62 7.96
CA PRO A 121 2.99 -7.67 8.94
C PRO A 121 2.77 -7.11 10.34
N GLU A 122 2.03 -7.85 11.15
CA GLU A 122 1.70 -7.45 12.52
C GLU A 122 2.95 -7.05 13.35
N PRO A 123 4.09 -7.77 13.29
CA PRO A 123 5.30 -7.36 14.02
C PRO A 123 5.87 -6.00 13.61
N ARG A 124 5.53 -5.51 12.41
CA ARG A 124 6.04 -4.25 11.83
C ARG A 124 5.02 -3.12 11.85
N VAL A 125 3.84 -3.31 12.44
CA VAL A 125 2.78 -2.30 12.41
C VAL A 125 3.20 -0.98 13.05
N LYS A 126 3.98 -1.00 14.14
CA LYS A 126 4.49 0.22 14.79
C LYS A 126 5.42 1.01 13.89
N GLU A 127 6.33 0.29 13.25
CA GLU A 127 7.28 0.85 12.29
C GLU A 127 6.54 1.46 11.10
N ALA A 128 5.52 0.75 10.58
CA ALA A 128 4.67 1.24 9.51
C ALA A 128 3.92 2.53 9.90
N VAL A 129 3.36 2.60 11.11
CA VAL A 129 2.71 3.81 11.61
C VAL A 129 3.69 4.97 11.65
N ALA A 130 4.87 4.77 12.26
CA ALA A 130 5.88 5.81 12.36
C ALA A 130 6.31 6.34 10.98
N VAL A 131 6.60 5.44 10.04
CA VAL A 131 6.97 5.78 8.65
C VAL A 131 5.87 6.58 7.95
N LEU A 132 4.60 6.21 8.13
CA LEU A 132 3.47 6.93 7.53
C LEU A 132 3.26 8.30 8.17
N GLU A 133 3.44 8.43 9.49
CA GLU A 133 3.38 9.71 10.19
C GLU A 133 4.53 10.64 9.76
N GLU A 134 5.75 10.13 9.61
CA GLU A 134 6.91 10.86 9.09
C GLU A 134 6.69 11.32 7.64
N ALA A 135 5.98 10.53 6.83
CA ALA A 135 5.56 10.90 5.49
C ALA A 135 4.40 11.93 5.46
N GLY A 136 3.89 12.34 6.62
CA GLY A 136 2.86 13.37 6.76
C GLY A 136 1.42 12.84 6.79
N HIS A 137 1.21 11.53 6.90
CA HIS A 137 -0.12 10.95 7.11
C HIS A 137 -0.53 11.06 8.60
N ARG A 138 -1.84 11.01 8.86
CA ARG A 138 -2.37 10.84 10.22
C ARG A 138 -2.89 9.42 10.36
N VAL A 139 -2.43 8.69 11.38
CA VAL A 139 -2.87 7.32 11.63
C VAL A 139 -3.60 7.23 12.98
N ASP A 140 -4.87 6.82 12.95
CA ASP A 140 -5.63 6.48 14.16
C ASP A 140 -5.28 5.05 14.60
N THR A 141 -4.57 4.95 15.73
CA THR A 141 -4.03 3.71 16.30
C THR A 141 -4.90 3.10 17.40
N LYS A 142 -6.14 3.57 17.62
CA LYS A 142 -7.02 3.10 18.71
C LYS A 142 -7.23 1.58 18.78
N ASN A 143 -7.04 0.89 17.66
CA ASN A 143 -7.23 -0.55 17.51
C ASN A 143 -5.93 -1.36 17.64
N LEU A 144 -4.77 -0.72 17.84
CA LEU A 144 -3.54 -1.44 18.21
C LEU A 144 -3.63 -1.89 19.65
N ARG A 145 -3.29 -3.17 19.91
CA ARG A 145 -3.24 -3.70 21.28
C ARG A 145 -1.96 -3.20 21.97
N SER A 146 -1.96 -3.14 23.30
CA SER A 146 -0.81 -2.63 24.06
C SER A 146 0.48 -3.46 23.92
N ALA A 147 0.39 -4.75 23.57
CA ALA A 147 1.57 -5.56 23.23
C ALA A 147 2.21 -5.12 21.88
N ASP A 148 1.41 -4.44 21.08
CA ASP A 148 1.75 -3.84 19.79
C ASP A 148 2.05 -2.33 19.94
N ILE A 149 2.28 -1.80 21.17
CA ILE A 149 2.80 -0.44 21.49
C ILE A 149 4.20 -0.52 22.08
#